data_AF-A0A9D5USW6-F1
#
_entry.id   AF-A0A9D5USW6-F1
#
_cell.length_a   1.000
_cell.length_b   1.000
_cell.length_c   1.000
_cell.angle_alpha   90.00
_cell.angle_beta   90.00
_cell.angle_gamma   90.00
#
_symmetry.space_group_name_H-M   'P 1'
#
loop_
_entity.id
_entity.type
_entity.pdbx_description
1 polymer ?
#
loop_
_entity_poly.entity_id
_entity_poly.type
_entity_poly.pdbx_seq_one_letter_code
_entity_poly.pdbx_strand_id
1 'polypeptide(L)'
;MHDATAVLPKTKNRLPRPISEMDVPKIHVSFINGNAIVSSKEVAEKFGKLHKDVLEAIRNLKKECPVWFTERNFPPSDYLDPSGRRLPMFNLTEDGFTLLVMGFQGEEAIKWKIRFLDAFRALRQEVLRYHAAGIRMDSPALVDALFDGQLTIFRAKQIQDFTPEEQQQILELPKREIARTIKNLKMLKSGGQAAMASLSGVNEWYTPSKWIEMARTVMGSIDVDPASHYVAQRMVQADDWHDQERDGLKYDWPGNVWLNPPYARGLIDQFVDKLLDQVAAGETKQAVVLVDSRTDTKWFNKLCSMASAVAFTRGRVHFYNETAKASSPVCGSAFFYFGQRAQKFKQSFDADCMVFFAPPVSVEETTNGWRKSNALGLRNQGMFQYQETPKNRSVCRMFPGQHPDG
;
A
#
# COMPACT_ATOMS: atom_id res chain seq x y z
N MET A 1 -78.58 11.07 16.86
CA MET A 1 -77.35 10.80 16.10
C MET A 1 -76.23 11.55 16.79
N HIS A 2 -75.48 10.89 17.67
CA HIS A 2 -74.30 11.50 18.28
C HIS A 2 -73.23 10.44 18.52
N ASP A 3 -72.02 10.90 18.23
CA ASP A 3 -70.72 10.25 18.26
C ASP A 3 -70.41 9.54 19.58
N ALA A 4 -69.81 8.37 19.47
CA ALA A 4 -68.93 7.81 20.48
C ALA A 4 -67.89 6.91 19.78
N THR A 5 -66.87 7.56 19.24
CA THR A 5 -65.62 6.94 18.78
C THR A 5 -64.93 6.32 19.99
N ALA A 6 -65.05 5.00 20.17
CA ALA A 6 -64.29 4.28 21.19
C ALA A 6 -62.83 4.13 20.73
N VAL A 7 -61.97 4.96 21.29
CA VAL A 7 -60.50 4.91 21.15
C VAL A 7 -59.99 3.62 21.77
N LEU A 8 -59.58 2.66 20.93
CA LEU A 8 -58.75 1.53 21.37
C LEU A 8 -57.37 2.06 21.80
N PRO A 9 -56.84 1.63 22.97
CA PRO A 9 -55.53 2.06 23.41
C PRO A 9 -54.48 1.54 22.42
N LYS A 10 -53.70 2.47 21.84
CA LYS A 10 -52.48 2.15 21.09
C LYS A 10 -51.45 1.59 22.05
N THR A 11 -51.57 0.32 22.42
CA THR A 11 -50.40 -0.45 22.85
C THR A 11 -49.48 -0.46 21.64
N LYS A 12 -48.38 0.29 21.72
CA LYS A 12 -47.31 0.21 20.74
C LYS A 12 -46.89 -1.25 20.71
N ASN A 13 -47.34 -1.97 19.70
CA ASN A 13 -46.76 -3.22 19.26
C ASN A 13 -45.32 -2.88 18.88
N ARG A 14 -44.43 -2.82 19.87
CA ARG A 14 -42.99 -2.85 19.62
C ARG A 14 -42.77 -4.23 19.04
N LEU A 15 -42.56 -4.26 17.73
CA LEU A 15 -41.87 -5.36 17.08
C LEU A 15 -40.67 -5.75 17.98
N PRO A 16 -40.42 -7.04 18.22
CA PRO A 16 -39.27 -7.47 19.00
C PRO A 16 -38.03 -6.76 18.43
N ARG A 17 -37.22 -6.18 19.33
CA ARG A 17 -36.05 -5.40 18.91
C ARG A 17 -35.16 -6.27 18.01
N PRO A 18 -34.49 -5.70 16.99
CA PRO A 18 -33.52 -6.44 16.21
C PRO A 18 -32.51 -7.12 17.14
N ILE A 19 -32.27 -8.42 16.89
CA ILE A 19 -31.49 -9.32 17.75
C ILE A 19 -30.01 -8.89 17.88
N SER A 20 -29.58 -7.84 17.16
CA SER A 20 -28.26 -7.22 17.26
C SER A 20 -27.98 -6.45 18.57
N GLU A 21 -28.96 -6.32 19.47
CA GLU A 21 -28.80 -5.68 20.79
C GLU A 21 -28.64 -6.68 21.95
N MET A 22 -28.62 -8.00 21.71
CA MET A 22 -28.33 -8.96 22.77
C MET A 22 -26.83 -9.05 22.98
N ASP A 23 -26.40 -8.94 24.24
CA ASP A 23 -25.03 -9.10 24.71
C ASP A 23 -24.59 -10.57 24.49
N VAL A 24 -24.28 -10.93 23.23
CA VAL A 24 -23.89 -12.29 22.86
C VAL A 24 -22.50 -12.51 23.47
N PRO A 25 -22.35 -13.49 24.39
CA PRO A 25 -21.08 -13.72 25.02
C PRO A 25 -20.15 -14.25 23.94
N LYS A 26 -19.00 -13.59 23.73
CA LYS A 26 -17.95 -14.12 22.88
C LYS A 26 -17.56 -15.49 23.44
N ILE A 27 -17.93 -16.54 22.71
CA ILE A 27 -17.39 -17.88 22.88
C ILE A 27 -16.16 -17.91 22.00
N HIS A 28 -15.02 -18.22 22.59
CA HIS A 28 -13.78 -18.44 21.88
C HIS A 28 -13.88 -19.78 21.15
N VAL A 29 -14.15 -19.69 19.86
CA VAL A 29 -14.22 -20.86 18.98
C VAL A 29 -12.83 -21.02 18.36
N SER A 30 -12.21 -22.17 18.62
CA SER A 30 -10.95 -22.57 18.00
C SER A 30 -11.23 -23.53 16.85
N PHE A 31 -10.24 -23.77 15.99
CA PHE A 31 -10.39 -24.74 14.88
C PHE A 31 -9.35 -25.85 14.96
N ILE A 32 -9.82 -27.10 14.89
CA ILE A 32 -8.94 -28.27 14.71
C ILE A 32 -9.35 -28.96 13.42
N ASN A 33 -8.40 -29.08 12.48
CA ASN A 33 -8.61 -29.71 11.16
C ASN A 33 -9.83 -29.13 10.41
N GLY A 34 -10.01 -27.80 10.45
CA GLY A 34 -11.10 -27.09 9.77
C GLY A 34 -12.48 -27.17 10.44
N ASN A 35 -12.60 -27.84 11.60
CA ASN A 35 -13.86 -27.89 12.37
C ASN A 35 -13.82 -26.90 13.53
N ALA A 36 -14.88 -26.10 13.64
CA ALA A 36 -15.11 -25.23 14.80
C ALA A 36 -15.27 -26.09 16.06
N ILE A 37 -14.47 -25.77 17.08
CA ILE A 37 -14.48 -26.43 18.38
C ILE A 37 -14.53 -25.44 19.54
N VAL A 38 -15.11 -25.87 20.65
CA VAL A 38 -15.13 -25.12 21.93
C VAL A 38 -14.60 -26.03 23.03
N SER A 39 -13.78 -25.48 23.93
CA SER A 39 -13.25 -26.27 25.05
C SER A 39 -14.30 -26.53 26.15
N SER A 40 -14.26 -27.69 26.80
CA SER A 40 -15.14 -28.01 27.94
C SER A 40 -14.95 -27.03 29.11
N LYS A 41 -13.75 -26.44 29.23
CA LYS A 41 -13.45 -25.40 30.22
C LYS A 41 -14.25 -24.14 29.97
N GLU A 42 -14.29 -23.70 28.71
CA GLU A 42 -15.05 -22.53 28.32
C GLU A 42 -16.55 -22.75 28.42
N VAL A 43 -17.03 -23.95 28.08
CA VAL A 43 -18.42 -24.34 28.36
C VAL A 43 -18.72 -24.22 29.86
N ALA A 44 -17.84 -24.72 30.72
CA ALA A 44 -18.05 -24.63 32.17
C ALA A 44 -18.12 -23.17 32.65
N GLU A 45 -17.19 -22.33 32.22
CA GLU A 45 -17.12 -20.92 32.59
C GLU A 45 -18.36 -20.14 32.14
N LYS A 46 -18.76 -20.28 30.86
CA LYS A 46 -19.90 -19.55 30.30
C LYS A 46 -21.23 -19.99 30.89
N PHE A 47 -21.39 -21.29 31.17
CA PHE A 47 -22.63 -21.84 31.73
C PHE A 47 -22.69 -21.76 33.28
N GLY A 48 -21.68 -21.17 33.93
CA GLY A 48 -21.60 -21.06 35.38
C GLY A 48 -21.57 -22.42 36.09
N LYS A 49 -20.99 -23.43 35.45
CA LYS A 49 -20.88 -24.81 35.96
C LYS A 49 -19.45 -25.09 36.40
N LEU A 50 -19.27 -25.99 37.36
CA LEU A 50 -17.94 -26.46 37.70
C LEU A 50 -17.40 -27.31 36.54
N HIS A 51 -16.14 -27.08 36.15
CA HIS A 51 -15.54 -27.81 35.03
C HIS A 51 -15.55 -29.33 35.26
N LYS A 52 -15.39 -29.78 36.51
CA LYS A 52 -15.49 -31.21 36.86
C LYS A 52 -16.85 -31.82 36.48
N ASP A 53 -17.94 -31.08 36.64
CA ASP A 53 -19.30 -31.55 36.36
C ASP A 53 -19.53 -31.62 34.84
N VAL A 54 -18.96 -30.69 34.09
CA VAL A 54 -18.96 -30.72 32.62
C VAL A 54 -18.16 -31.90 32.10
N LEU A 55 -16.99 -32.19 32.66
CA LEU A 55 -16.20 -33.37 32.32
C LEU A 55 -16.96 -34.66 32.61
N GLU A 56 -17.67 -34.73 33.73
CA GLU A 56 -18.51 -35.88 34.08
C GLU A 56 -19.68 -36.05 33.12
N ALA A 57 -20.38 -34.97 32.78
CA ALA A 57 -21.45 -34.99 31.78
C ALA A 57 -20.95 -35.51 30.42
N ILE A 58 -19.80 -35.04 29.96
CA ILE A 58 -19.18 -35.55 28.72
C ILE A 58 -18.85 -37.03 28.85
N ARG A 59 -18.24 -37.48 29.95
CA ARG A 59 -17.93 -38.91 30.16
C ARG A 59 -19.17 -39.79 30.17
N ASN A 60 -20.30 -39.31 30.69
CA ASN A 60 -21.56 -40.03 30.66
C ASN A 60 -22.13 -40.10 29.23
N LEU A 61 -22.13 -38.99 28.50
CA LEU A 61 -22.49 -38.99 27.07
C LEU A 61 -21.63 -39.94 26.24
N LYS A 62 -20.32 -40.04 26.55
CA LYS A 62 -19.43 -41.00 25.87
C LYS A 62 -19.78 -42.47 26.13
N LYS A 63 -20.48 -42.79 27.22
CA LYS A 63 -20.97 -44.16 27.51
C LYS A 63 -22.29 -44.46 26.79
N GLU A 64 -23.14 -43.45 26.64
CA GLU A 64 -24.48 -43.58 26.05
C GLU A 64 -24.46 -43.50 24.51
N CYS A 65 -23.50 -42.77 23.94
CA CYS A 65 -23.40 -42.57 22.50
C CYS A 65 -22.47 -43.60 21.82
N PRO A 66 -22.70 -43.91 20.53
CA PRO A 66 -21.79 -44.76 19.76
C PRO A 66 -20.36 -44.22 19.72
N VAL A 67 -19.38 -45.13 19.76
CA VAL A 67 -17.94 -44.80 19.78
C VAL A 67 -17.57 -43.83 18.65
N TRP A 68 -18.01 -44.08 17.41
CA TRP A 68 -17.72 -43.24 16.24
C TRP A 68 -18.17 -41.78 16.41
N PHE A 69 -19.28 -41.55 17.12
CA PHE A 69 -19.79 -40.20 17.38
C PHE A 69 -18.93 -39.51 18.43
N THR A 70 -18.60 -40.25 19.49
CA THR A 70 -17.92 -39.69 20.66
C THR A 70 -16.44 -39.38 20.41
N GLU A 71 -15.75 -40.17 19.60
CA GLU A 71 -14.36 -39.92 19.19
C GLU A 71 -14.25 -38.65 18.35
N ARG A 72 -15.23 -38.43 17.46
CA ARG A 72 -15.27 -37.27 16.58
C ARG A 72 -15.68 -35.99 17.31
N ASN A 73 -16.64 -36.07 18.22
CA ASN A 73 -17.31 -34.90 18.80
C ASN A 73 -16.81 -34.53 20.21
N PHE A 74 -16.07 -35.42 20.88
CA PHE A 74 -15.43 -35.18 22.18
C PHE A 74 -13.96 -35.63 22.21
N PRO A 75 -13.09 -35.11 21.31
CA PRO A 75 -11.66 -35.36 21.37
C PRO A 75 -11.05 -34.88 22.71
N PRO A 76 -10.25 -35.72 23.39
CA PRO A 76 -9.56 -35.33 24.62
C PRO A 76 -8.49 -34.27 24.37
N SER A 77 -8.28 -33.39 25.34
CA SER A 77 -7.27 -32.34 25.31
C SER A 77 -6.84 -31.98 26.75
N ASP A 78 -5.96 -31.01 26.91
CA ASP A 78 -5.49 -30.51 28.21
C ASP A 78 -5.26 -29.00 28.18
N TYR A 79 -5.23 -28.40 29.37
CA TYR A 79 -4.93 -26.99 29.56
C TYR A 79 -4.04 -26.79 30.79
N LEU A 80 -3.32 -25.67 30.82
CA LEU A 80 -2.56 -25.23 31.99
C LEU A 80 -3.45 -24.39 32.91
N ASP A 81 -3.47 -24.74 34.20
CA ASP A 81 -4.07 -23.91 35.23
C ASP A 81 -3.14 -22.73 35.60
N PRO A 82 -3.62 -21.72 36.37
CA PRO A 82 -2.77 -20.59 36.79
C PRO A 82 -1.54 -20.97 37.62
N SER A 83 -1.49 -22.19 38.18
CA SER A 83 -0.32 -22.71 38.89
C SER A 83 0.64 -23.48 37.98
N GLY A 84 0.36 -23.55 36.67
CA GLY A 84 1.16 -24.26 35.68
C GLY A 84 0.91 -25.77 35.61
N ARG A 85 -0.12 -26.30 36.32
CA ARG A 85 -0.45 -27.73 36.28
C ARG A 85 -1.28 -28.03 35.03
N ARG A 86 -0.95 -29.14 34.36
CA ARG A 86 -1.76 -29.68 33.25
C ARG A 86 -3.00 -30.38 33.79
N LEU A 87 -4.17 -29.97 33.31
CA LEU A 87 -5.46 -30.53 33.67
C LEU A 87 -6.21 -30.98 32.41
N PRO A 88 -6.96 -32.09 32.45
CA PRO A 88 -7.67 -32.61 31.30
C PRO A 88 -8.87 -31.72 30.93
N MET A 89 -9.16 -31.66 29.64
CA MET A 89 -10.37 -31.08 29.06
C MET A 89 -10.81 -31.86 27.82
N PHE A 90 -11.95 -31.51 27.24
CA PHE A 90 -12.35 -31.98 25.92
C PHE A 90 -12.50 -30.78 24.98
N ASN A 91 -12.19 -31.00 23.71
CA ASN A 91 -12.62 -30.10 22.64
C ASN A 91 -13.95 -30.62 22.09
N LEU A 92 -14.93 -29.74 21.91
CA LEU A 92 -16.28 -30.09 21.49
C LEU A 92 -16.56 -29.51 20.12
N THR A 93 -16.96 -30.35 19.18
CA THR A 93 -17.51 -29.91 17.88
C THR A 93 -18.91 -29.33 18.05
N GLU A 94 -19.51 -28.80 16.97
CA GLU A 94 -20.91 -28.36 16.96
C GLU A 94 -21.86 -29.43 17.52
N ASP A 95 -21.78 -30.65 17.00
CA ASP A 95 -22.65 -31.76 17.40
C ASP A 95 -22.41 -32.17 18.86
N GLY A 96 -21.14 -32.21 19.28
CA GLY A 96 -20.76 -32.56 20.66
C GLY A 96 -21.22 -31.52 21.67
N PHE A 97 -21.01 -30.24 21.36
CA PHE A 97 -21.50 -29.14 22.18
C PHE A 97 -23.02 -29.17 22.26
N THR A 98 -23.70 -29.32 21.13
CA THR A 98 -25.17 -29.29 21.04
C THR A 98 -25.76 -30.39 21.90
N LEU A 99 -25.24 -31.61 21.78
CA LEU A 99 -25.68 -32.74 22.58
C LEU A 99 -25.43 -32.50 24.07
N LEU A 100 -24.26 -31.98 24.44
CA LEU A 100 -23.94 -31.64 25.83
C LEU A 100 -24.92 -30.63 26.43
N VAL A 101 -25.14 -29.53 25.72
CA VAL A 101 -25.99 -28.44 26.23
C VAL A 101 -27.47 -28.81 26.21
N MET A 102 -27.91 -29.67 25.29
CA MET A 102 -29.27 -30.22 25.31
C MET A 102 -29.59 -30.95 26.62
N GLY A 103 -28.61 -31.64 27.22
CA GLY A 103 -28.73 -32.30 28.52
C GLY A 103 -28.76 -31.36 29.73
N PHE A 104 -28.38 -30.09 29.58
CA PHE A 104 -28.47 -29.12 30.67
C PHE A 104 -29.92 -28.67 30.91
N GLN A 105 -30.33 -28.68 32.18
CA GLN A 105 -31.65 -28.28 32.65
C GLN A 105 -31.58 -26.93 33.40
N GLY A 106 -32.68 -26.18 33.41
CA GLY A 106 -32.82 -24.89 34.09
C GLY A 106 -33.16 -23.73 33.13
N GLU A 107 -33.76 -22.65 33.67
CA GLU A 107 -34.16 -21.47 32.89
C GLU A 107 -32.97 -20.80 32.20
N GLU A 108 -31.83 -20.75 32.88
CA GLU A 108 -30.56 -20.26 32.32
C GLU A 108 -30.01 -21.18 31.23
N ALA A 109 -30.24 -22.50 31.32
CA ALA A 109 -29.83 -23.43 30.27
C ALA A 109 -30.61 -23.20 28.97
N ILE A 110 -31.89 -22.81 29.04
CA ILE A 110 -32.69 -22.45 27.86
C ILE A 110 -32.20 -21.15 27.24
N LYS A 111 -31.95 -20.11 28.05
CA LYS A 111 -31.38 -18.84 27.55
C LYS A 111 -30.03 -19.07 26.88
N TRP A 112 -29.19 -19.91 27.45
CA TRP A 112 -27.90 -20.28 26.86
C TRP A 112 -28.01 -21.18 25.62
N LYS A 113 -29.00 -22.08 25.54
CA LYS A 113 -29.31 -22.85 24.30
C LYS A 113 -29.60 -21.91 23.14
N ILE A 114 -30.44 -20.89 23.36
CA ILE A 114 -30.80 -19.88 22.35
C ILE A 114 -29.56 -19.04 21.99
N ARG A 115 -28.85 -18.51 22.99
CA ARG A 115 -27.64 -17.69 22.77
C ARG A 115 -26.54 -18.45 22.04
N PHE A 116 -26.35 -19.73 22.35
CA PHE A 116 -25.39 -20.57 21.65
C PHE A 116 -25.81 -20.82 20.20
N LEU A 117 -27.08 -21.17 19.97
CA LEU A 117 -27.59 -21.36 18.62
C LEU A 117 -27.39 -20.11 17.76
N ASP A 118 -27.59 -18.92 18.34
CA ASP A 118 -27.38 -17.65 17.66
C ASP A 118 -25.88 -17.31 17.47
N ALA A 119 -25.03 -17.54 18.46
CA ALA A 119 -23.57 -17.40 18.33
C ALA A 119 -23.02 -18.33 17.23
N PHE A 120 -23.55 -19.56 17.15
CA PHE A 120 -23.16 -20.53 16.14
C PHE A 120 -23.68 -20.15 14.75
N ARG A 121 -24.90 -19.63 14.63
CA ARG A 121 -25.42 -19.07 13.37
C ARG A 121 -24.56 -17.90 12.89
N ALA A 122 -24.17 -17.01 13.79
CA ALA A 122 -23.28 -15.90 13.47
C ALA A 122 -21.90 -16.40 13.00
N LEU A 123 -21.32 -17.37 13.71
CA LEU A 123 -20.07 -18.02 13.30
C LEU A 123 -20.21 -18.66 11.91
N ARG A 124 -21.27 -19.43 11.68
CA ARG A 124 -21.55 -20.08 10.39
C ARG A 124 -21.70 -19.05 9.28
N GLN A 125 -22.36 -17.93 9.54
CA GLN A 125 -22.50 -16.84 8.58
C GLN A 125 -21.14 -16.22 8.23
N GLU A 126 -20.24 -16.06 9.20
CA GLU A 126 -18.90 -15.53 8.97
C GLU A 126 -18.02 -16.54 8.20
N VAL A 127 -18.11 -17.83 8.53
CA VAL A 127 -17.46 -18.92 7.76
C VAL A 127 -17.97 -18.93 6.31
N LEU A 128 -19.28 -18.82 6.09
CA LEU A 128 -19.88 -18.72 4.76
C LEU A 128 -19.39 -17.47 4.01
N ARG A 129 -19.26 -16.34 4.70
CA ARG A 129 -18.71 -15.10 4.14
C ARG A 129 -17.27 -15.27 3.70
N TYR A 130 -16.44 -15.95 4.50
CA TYR A 130 -15.05 -16.24 4.14
C TYR A 130 -14.94 -17.24 2.98
N HIS A 131 -15.76 -18.28 2.96
CA HIS A 131 -15.87 -19.20 1.83
C HIS A 131 -16.29 -18.48 0.55
N ALA A 132 -17.29 -17.60 0.62
CA ALA A 132 -17.72 -16.77 -0.52
C ALA A 132 -16.62 -15.83 -1.01
N ALA A 133 -15.73 -15.37 -0.12
CA ALA A 133 -14.54 -14.58 -0.48
C ALA A 133 -13.38 -15.41 -1.08
N GLY A 134 -13.51 -16.75 -1.09
CA GLY A 134 -12.54 -17.69 -1.60
C GLY A 134 -11.37 -17.96 -0.64
N ILE A 135 -11.62 -17.87 0.67
CA ILE A 135 -10.66 -18.24 1.73
C ILE A 135 -10.82 -19.73 2.05
N ARG A 136 -9.72 -20.49 2.08
CA ARG A 136 -9.70 -21.87 2.55
C ARG A 136 -9.60 -21.92 4.08
N MET A 137 -10.39 -22.79 4.72
CA MET A 137 -10.43 -22.99 6.17
C MET A 137 -9.53 -24.16 6.63
N ASP A 138 -8.51 -24.47 5.83
CA ASP A 138 -7.58 -25.59 6.03
C ASP A 138 -6.37 -25.23 6.91
N SER A 139 -6.15 -23.94 7.18
CA SER A 139 -5.08 -23.45 8.05
C SER A 139 -5.63 -22.91 9.38
N PRO A 140 -5.43 -23.61 10.51
CA PRO A 140 -5.90 -23.16 11.82
C PRO A 140 -5.40 -21.75 12.19
N ALA A 141 -4.11 -21.46 11.96
CA ALA A 141 -3.51 -20.18 12.30
C ALA A 141 -4.12 -19.01 11.50
N LEU A 142 -4.39 -19.22 10.20
CA LEU A 142 -4.99 -18.20 9.35
C LEU A 142 -6.43 -17.89 9.77
N VAL A 143 -7.16 -18.94 10.17
CA VAL A 143 -8.54 -18.87 10.62
C VAL A 143 -8.62 -18.13 11.96
N ASP A 144 -7.80 -18.49 12.94
CA ASP A 144 -7.76 -17.83 14.25
C ASP A 144 -7.46 -16.32 14.09
N ALA A 145 -6.48 -15.96 13.26
CA ALA A 145 -6.13 -14.56 13.01
C ALA A 145 -7.25 -13.74 12.34
N LEU A 146 -8.09 -14.37 11.51
CA LEU A 146 -9.28 -13.75 10.91
C LEU A 146 -10.37 -13.52 11.95
N PHE A 147 -10.67 -14.53 12.77
CA PHE A 147 -11.72 -14.45 13.79
C PHE A 147 -11.38 -13.47 14.91
N ASP A 148 -10.10 -13.39 15.30
CA ASP A 148 -9.62 -12.42 16.28
C ASP A 148 -9.57 -10.98 15.74
N GLY A 149 -9.90 -10.77 14.45
CA GLY A 149 -9.81 -9.47 13.79
C GLY A 149 -8.37 -8.96 13.64
N GLN A 150 -7.38 -9.82 13.82
CA GLN A 150 -5.98 -9.48 13.61
C GLN A 150 -5.66 -9.33 12.12
N LEU A 151 -6.39 -10.06 11.29
CA LEU A 151 -6.22 -10.13 9.84
C LEU A 151 -7.51 -9.75 9.10
N THR A 152 -7.36 -8.99 8.01
CA THR A 152 -8.49 -8.72 7.09
C THR A 152 -8.64 -9.85 6.06
N ILE A 153 -9.85 -10.04 5.52
CA ILE A 153 -10.14 -10.99 4.42
C ILE A 153 -9.16 -10.81 3.25
N PHE A 154 -8.86 -9.56 2.86
CA PHE A 154 -7.91 -9.27 1.79
C PHE A 154 -6.52 -9.85 2.06
N ARG A 155 -6.02 -9.68 3.29
CA ARG A 155 -4.71 -10.21 3.70
C ARG A 155 -4.72 -11.71 3.83
N ALA A 156 -5.78 -12.30 4.37
CA ALA A 156 -5.91 -13.75 4.43
C ALA A 156 -5.85 -14.41 3.04
N LYS A 157 -6.52 -13.81 2.06
CA LYS A 157 -6.47 -14.26 0.67
C LYS A 157 -5.06 -14.18 0.07
N GLN A 158 -4.24 -13.23 0.51
CA GLN A 158 -2.86 -13.14 0.05
C GLN A 158 -1.96 -14.20 0.69
N ILE A 159 -2.27 -14.62 1.91
CA ILE A 159 -1.48 -15.54 2.74
C ILE A 159 -1.85 -17.00 2.46
N GLN A 160 -3.10 -17.31 2.09
CA GLN A 160 -3.58 -18.70 1.96
C GLN A 160 -2.81 -19.57 0.97
N ASP A 161 -2.13 -18.97 -0.02
CA ASP A 161 -1.37 -19.69 -1.05
C ASP A 161 0.07 -20.03 -0.62
N PHE A 162 0.46 -19.65 0.60
CA PHE A 162 1.76 -19.99 1.20
C PHE A 162 1.69 -21.30 2.00
N THR A 163 2.84 -21.92 2.28
CA THR A 163 2.90 -23.14 3.10
C THR A 163 2.53 -22.84 4.55
N PRO A 164 2.04 -23.81 5.33
CA PRO A 164 1.66 -23.58 6.74
C PRO A 164 2.77 -22.91 7.57
N GLU A 165 4.02 -23.26 7.34
CA GLU A 165 5.19 -22.68 8.03
C GLU A 165 5.37 -21.20 7.68
N GLU A 166 5.26 -20.86 6.39
CA GLU A 166 5.33 -19.47 5.92
C GLU A 166 4.14 -18.64 6.42
N GLN A 167 2.94 -19.23 6.45
CA GLN A 167 1.76 -18.56 7.00
C GLN A 167 1.98 -18.22 8.47
N GLN A 168 2.49 -19.17 9.27
CA GLN A 168 2.80 -18.94 10.68
C GLN A 168 3.85 -17.84 10.86
N GLN A 169 4.96 -17.89 10.10
CA GLN A 169 5.98 -16.84 10.13
C GLN A 169 5.42 -15.46 9.79
N ILE A 170 4.50 -15.37 8.82
CA ILE A 170 3.86 -14.10 8.44
C ILE A 170 2.95 -13.58 9.56
N LEU A 171 2.21 -14.47 10.23
CA LEU A 171 1.26 -14.11 11.29
C LEU A 171 1.94 -13.65 12.58
N GLU A 172 3.16 -14.12 12.85
CA GLU A 172 3.97 -13.69 14.01
C GLU A 172 4.58 -12.29 13.82
N LEU A 173 4.54 -11.71 12.61
CA LEU A 173 5.11 -10.40 12.34
C LEU A 173 4.23 -9.24 12.86
N PRO A 174 4.85 -8.09 13.20
CA PRO A 174 4.11 -6.87 13.46
C PRO A 174 3.22 -6.50 12.25
N LYS A 175 1.99 -6.05 12.50
CA LYS A 175 0.99 -5.73 11.44
C LYS A 175 1.53 -4.84 10.31
N ARG A 176 2.44 -3.92 10.63
CA ARG A 176 3.10 -3.01 9.67
C ARG A 176 4.01 -3.74 8.66
N GLU A 177 4.50 -4.92 9.00
CA GLU A 177 5.51 -5.66 8.22
C GLU A 177 4.89 -6.76 7.35
N ILE A 178 3.74 -7.31 7.76
CA ILE A 178 3.00 -8.37 7.06
C ILE A 178 2.85 -8.05 5.56
N ALA A 179 2.46 -6.81 5.23
CA ALA A 179 2.26 -6.39 3.84
C ALA A 179 3.54 -6.47 2.99
N ARG A 180 4.67 -6.06 3.57
CA ARG A 180 5.98 -6.07 2.94
C ARG A 180 6.48 -7.50 2.76
N THR A 181 6.36 -8.32 3.80
CA THR A 181 6.80 -9.73 3.78
C THR A 181 6.02 -10.55 2.75
N ILE A 182 4.70 -10.41 2.68
CA ILE A 182 3.89 -11.06 1.65
C ILE A 182 4.36 -10.68 0.24
N LYS A 183 4.57 -9.38 -0.01
CA LYS A 183 5.04 -8.90 -1.32
C LYS A 183 6.41 -9.53 -1.66
N ASN A 184 7.31 -9.53 -0.70
CA ASN A 184 8.65 -10.08 -0.81
C ASN A 184 8.64 -11.58 -1.14
N LEU A 185 7.87 -12.37 -0.40
CA LEU A 185 7.76 -13.82 -0.60
C LEU A 185 7.10 -14.18 -1.94
N LYS A 186 6.05 -13.46 -2.38
CA LYS A 186 5.46 -13.66 -3.72
C LYS A 186 6.47 -13.37 -4.83
N MET A 187 7.26 -12.31 -4.65
CA MET A 187 8.30 -11.92 -5.59
C MET A 187 9.44 -12.96 -5.68
N LEU A 188 9.88 -13.53 -4.54
CA LEU A 188 10.84 -14.65 -4.50
C LEU A 188 10.31 -15.89 -5.24
N LYS A 189 9.07 -16.30 -4.97
CA LYS A 189 8.45 -17.47 -5.60
C LYS A 189 8.19 -17.32 -7.10
N SER A 190 8.03 -16.08 -7.58
CA SER A 190 7.83 -15.80 -9.01
C SER A 190 9.10 -15.90 -9.87
N GLY A 191 10.27 -16.22 -9.28
CA GLY A 191 11.51 -16.47 -10.02
C GLY A 191 12.09 -15.27 -10.78
N GLY A 192 11.53 -14.07 -10.60
CA GLY A 192 11.99 -12.88 -11.29
C GLY A 192 13.34 -12.43 -10.75
N GLN A 193 14.40 -12.48 -11.55
CA GLN A 193 15.70 -11.88 -11.20
C GLN A 193 15.58 -10.38 -10.81
N ALA A 194 14.55 -9.68 -11.29
CA ALA A 194 14.24 -8.30 -10.91
C ALA A 194 13.69 -8.15 -9.47
N ALA A 195 13.13 -9.22 -8.89
CA ALA A 195 12.60 -9.24 -7.53
C ALA A 195 13.70 -9.32 -6.47
N MET A 196 14.80 -10.03 -6.74
CA MET A 196 15.93 -10.13 -5.81
C MET A 196 16.63 -8.78 -5.59
N ALA A 197 16.67 -7.91 -6.61
CA ALA A 197 17.18 -6.53 -6.48
C ALA A 197 16.27 -5.64 -5.61
N SER A 198 14.95 -5.89 -5.60
CA SER A 198 14.01 -5.20 -4.72
C SER A 198 14.09 -5.67 -3.25
N LEU A 199 14.67 -6.83 -2.99
CA LEU A 199 14.78 -7.45 -1.68
C LEU A 199 16.10 -7.11 -0.97
N SER A 200 17.17 -6.86 -1.73
CA SER A 200 18.49 -6.47 -1.22
C SER A 200 18.56 -5.02 -0.75
N GLY A 201 17.52 -4.20 -0.98
CA GLY A 201 17.56 -2.77 -0.71
C GLY A 201 18.49 -1.99 -1.64
N VAL A 202 19.13 -2.64 -2.62
CA VAL A 202 20.02 -2.00 -3.58
C VAL A 202 19.16 -1.38 -4.69
N ASN A 203 18.61 -0.21 -4.41
CA ASN A 203 17.85 0.60 -5.38
C ASN A 203 18.75 1.63 -6.08
N GLU A 204 19.94 1.17 -6.48
CA GLU A 204 20.94 2.03 -7.13
C GLU A 204 20.88 1.85 -8.64
N TRP A 205 20.45 2.91 -9.31
CA TRP A 205 20.35 2.98 -10.77
C TRP A 205 21.39 3.94 -11.31
N TYR A 206 22.36 3.43 -12.05
CA TYR A 206 23.47 4.20 -12.59
C TYR A 206 23.18 4.65 -14.03
N THR A 207 23.62 5.86 -14.34
CA THR A 207 23.36 6.50 -15.63
C THR A 207 24.38 6.03 -16.69
N PRO A 208 23.95 5.57 -17.88
CA PRO A 208 24.85 5.17 -18.96
C PRO A 208 25.85 6.27 -19.37
N SER A 209 27.08 5.87 -19.75
CA SER A 209 28.19 6.79 -20.06
C SER A 209 27.82 7.86 -21.08
N LYS A 210 27.05 7.51 -22.12
CA LYS A 210 26.57 8.44 -23.14
C LYS A 210 25.99 9.72 -22.55
N TRP A 211 25.09 9.61 -21.57
CA TRP A 211 24.43 10.78 -20.98
C TRP A 211 25.38 11.61 -20.11
N ILE A 212 26.30 10.94 -19.42
CA ILE A 212 27.34 11.60 -18.63
C ILE A 212 28.31 12.37 -19.54
N GLU A 213 28.72 11.78 -20.65
CA GLU A 213 29.59 12.43 -21.64
C GLU A 213 28.92 13.66 -22.27
N MET A 214 27.62 13.60 -22.54
CA MET A 214 26.84 14.75 -22.98
C MET A 214 26.83 15.85 -21.89
N ALA A 215 26.62 15.49 -20.62
CA ALA A 215 26.66 16.45 -19.52
C ALA A 215 28.04 17.12 -19.37
N ARG A 216 29.13 16.35 -19.44
CA ARG A 216 30.50 16.87 -19.46
C ARG A 216 30.77 17.75 -20.68
N THR A 217 30.26 17.39 -21.85
CA THR A 217 30.38 18.22 -23.06
C THR A 217 29.78 19.61 -22.83
N VAL A 218 28.65 19.68 -22.13
CA VAL A 218 27.98 20.95 -21.81
C VAL A 218 28.74 21.72 -20.71
N MET A 219 28.98 21.08 -19.58
CA MET A 219 29.47 21.75 -18.37
C MET A 219 31.00 21.95 -18.37
N GLY A 220 31.75 21.07 -19.04
CA GLY A 220 33.20 21.00 -19.07
C GLY A 220 33.74 19.89 -18.16
N SER A 221 33.39 19.97 -16.88
CA SER A 221 33.67 18.97 -15.84
C SER A 221 32.39 18.65 -15.06
N ILE A 222 32.44 17.62 -14.22
CA ILE A 222 31.49 17.40 -13.14
C ILE A 222 32.29 17.54 -11.86
N ASP A 223 31.99 18.57 -11.08
CA ASP A 223 32.74 18.87 -9.86
C ASP A 223 32.06 18.14 -8.67
N VAL A 224 30.72 18.07 -8.66
CA VAL A 224 29.95 17.42 -7.58
C VAL A 224 28.87 16.49 -8.13
N ASP A 225 28.81 15.26 -7.59
CA ASP A 225 27.70 14.32 -7.73
C ASP A 225 27.12 13.95 -6.35
N PRO A 226 26.08 14.67 -5.88
CA PRO A 226 25.61 14.57 -4.50
C PRO A 226 24.69 13.37 -4.23
N ALA A 227 24.39 12.56 -5.25
CA ALA A 227 23.53 11.38 -5.15
C ALA A 227 24.12 10.22 -5.96
N SER A 228 25.20 9.65 -5.44
CA SER A 228 26.07 8.75 -6.18
C SER A 228 26.40 7.45 -5.44
N HIS A 229 27.28 6.67 -6.06
CA HIS A 229 27.86 5.46 -5.51
C HIS A 229 29.21 5.18 -6.19
N TYR A 230 30.11 4.42 -5.55
CA TYR A 230 31.46 4.16 -6.06
C TYR A 230 31.45 3.52 -7.46
N VAL A 231 30.43 2.72 -7.78
CA VAL A 231 30.26 2.12 -9.13
C VAL A 231 29.81 3.13 -10.18
N ALA A 232 28.93 4.06 -9.82
CA ALA A 232 28.52 5.15 -10.71
C ALA A 232 29.72 6.02 -11.10
N GLN A 233 30.63 6.24 -10.15
CA GLN A 233 31.82 7.07 -10.33
C GLN A 233 32.83 6.54 -11.35
N ARG A 234 32.76 5.25 -11.72
CA ARG A 234 33.52 4.73 -12.86
C ARG A 234 33.18 5.48 -14.16
N MET A 235 31.95 5.96 -14.28
CA MET A 235 31.45 6.73 -15.42
C MET A 235 31.35 8.23 -15.14
N VAL A 236 30.79 8.62 -13.97
CA VAL A 236 30.53 10.02 -13.61
C VAL A 236 31.82 10.81 -13.44
N GLN A 237 32.80 10.25 -12.71
CA GLN A 237 34.11 10.86 -12.47
C GLN A 237 33.99 12.29 -11.93
N ALA A 238 33.17 12.47 -10.89
CA ALA A 238 33.07 13.74 -10.18
C ALA A 238 34.24 13.92 -9.21
N ASP A 239 34.66 15.17 -8.99
CA ASP A 239 35.74 15.49 -8.05
C ASP A 239 35.32 15.22 -6.59
N ASP A 240 34.07 15.54 -6.22
CA ASP A 240 33.44 15.13 -4.96
C ASP A 240 32.08 14.45 -5.21
N TRP A 241 31.80 13.39 -4.46
CA TRP A 241 30.58 12.62 -4.61
C TRP A 241 30.11 12.02 -3.30
N HIS A 242 28.80 11.89 -3.15
CA HIS A 242 28.17 11.47 -1.90
C HIS A 242 27.30 10.25 -2.13
N ASP A 243 27.47 9.23 -1.28
CA ASP A 243 26.60 8.06 -1.20
C ASP A 243 25.59 8.19 -0.05
N GLN A 244 24.88 7.11 0.23
CA GLN A 244 23.91 7.05 1.32
C GLN A 244 24.55 7.27 2.71
N GLU A 245 25.82 6.90 2.90
CA GLU A 245 26.51 7.04 4.19
C GLU A 245 26.90 8.50 4.43
N ARG A 246 27.44 9.17 3.40
CA ARG A 246 27.82 10.58 3.51
C ARG A 246 26.61 11.51 3.52
N ASP A 247 25.48 11.14 2.91
CA ASP A 247 24.27 11.98 2.83
C ASP A 247 24.54 13.36 2.18
N GLY A 248 24.52 13.40 0.85
CA GLY A 248 24.85 14.58 0.06
C GLY A 248 23.97 15.82 0.32
N LEU A 249 22.82 15.69 0.97
CA LEU A 249 21.99 16.83 1.35
C LEU A 249 22.66 17.71 2.44
N LYS A 250 23.66 17.19 3.16
CA LYS A 250 24.38 17.91 4.22
C LYS A 250 25.53 18.78 3.72
N TYR A 251 25.95 18.61 2.47
CA TYR A 251 27.12 19.29 1.91
C TYR A 251 26.73 20.35 0.89
N ASP A 252 27.59 21.34 0.69
CA ASP A 252 27.45 22.31 -0.39
C ASP A 252 27.89 21.69 -1.72
N TRP A 253 27.33 22.16 -2.82
CA TRP A 253 27.51 21.65 -4.17
C TRP A 253 28.11 22.75 -5.09
N PRO A 254 29.37 23.16 -4.84
CA PRO A 254 29.99 24.21 -5.62
C PRO A 254 30.27 23.76 -7.06
N GLY A 255 30.31 24.72 -7.99
CA GLY A 255 30.76 24.45 -9.36
C GLY A 255 29.73 23.73 -10.23
N ASN A 256 30.17 22.70 -10.97
CA ASN A 256 29.38 21.97 -11.97
C ASN A 256 28.76 20.72 -11.36
N VAL A 257 27.43 20.70 -11.21
CA VAL A 257 26.71 19.61 -10.51
C VAL A 257 26.07 18.65 -11.50
N TRP A 258 26.35 17.36 -11.34
CA TRP A 258 25.54 16.29 -11.93
C TRP A 258 24.58 15.75 -10.87
N LEU A 259 23.28 15.70 -11.16
CA LEU A 259 22.28 15.23 -10.20
C LEU A 259 21.36 14.17 -10.82
N ASN A 260 21.51 12.93 -10.38
CA ASN A 260 20.57 11.84 -10.61
C ASN A 260 20.05 11.34 -9.24
N PRO A 261 19.00 11.96 -8.67
CA PRO A 261 18.62 11.72 -7.29
C PRO A 261 18.01 10.32 -7.12
N PRO A 262 18.00 9.75 -5.89
CA PRO A 262 17.37 8.47 -5.66
C PRO A 262 15.85 8.56 -5.85
N TYR A 263 15.28 7.64 -6.63
CA TYR A 263 13.84 7.63 -6.98
C TYR A 263 12.92 7.13 -5.84
N ALA A 264 13.43 7.14 -4.60
CA ALA A 264 12.63 6.80 -3.42
C ALA A 264 11.72 7.98 -3.02
N ARG A 265 10.62 7.64 -2.33
CA ARG A 265 9.56 8.60 -1.99
C ARG A 265 10.11 9.79 -1.20
N GLY A 266 9.96 11.00 -1.75
CA GLY A 266 10.28 12.27 -1.08
C GLY A 266 11.75 12.71 -1.16
N LEU A 267 12.66 11.90 -1.72
CA LEU A 267 14.06 12.30 -1.88
C LEU A 267 14.25 13.24 -3.06
N ILE A 268 13.56 13.02 -4.19
CA ILE A 268 13.64 13.91 -5.36
C ILE A 268 13.31 15.35 -4.97
N ASP A 269 12.23 15.56 -4.20
CA ASP A 269 11.84 16.91 -3.72
C ASP A 269 12.97 17.56 -2.90
N GLN A 270 13.61 16.83 -1.99
CA GLN A 270 14.69 17.37 -1.15
C GLN A 270 15.93 17.77 -1.96
N PHE A 271 16.35 16.91 -2.90
CA PHE A 271 17.50 17.21 -3.76
C PHE A 271 17.22 18.37 -4.72
N VAL A 272 16.01 18.43 -5.28
CA VAL A 272 15.61 19.53 -6.18
C VAL A 272 15.53 20.84 -5.41
N ASP A 273 14.95 20.86 -4.21
CA ASP A 273 14.82 22.07 -3.41
C ASP A 273 16.21 22.62 -3.04
N LYS A 274 17.11 21.76 -2.55
CA LYS A 274 18.49 22.15 -2.25
C LYS A 274 19.27 22.61 -3.49
N LEU A 275 19.09 21.99 -4.65
CA LEU A 275 19.75 22.44 -5.88
C LEU A 275 19.31 23.86 -6.23
N LEU A 276 18.01 24.12 -6.21
CA LEU A 276 17.46 25.42 -6.59
C LEU A 276 17.92 26.52 -5.64
N ASP A 277 17.98 26.23 -4.33
CA ASP A 277 18.52 27.16 -3.33
C ASP A 277 20.00 27.49 -3.60
N GLN A 278 20.82 26.48 -3.93
CA GLN A 278 22.25 26.69 -4.23
C GLN A 278 22.51 27.38 -5.57
N VAL A 279 21.72 27.11 -6.60
CA VAL A 279 21.78 27.84 -7.87
C VAL A 279 21.37 29.30 -7.65
N ALA A 280 20.33 29.55 -6.85
CA ALA A 280 19.89 30.91 -6.53
C ALA A 280 20.93 31.68 -5.69
N ALA A 281 21.64 30.99 -4.79
CA ALA A 281 22.74 31.56 -4.01
C ALA A 281 24.02 31.79 -4.84
N GLY A 282 24.13 31.20 -6.03
CA GLY A 282 25.31 31.30 -6.89
C GLY A 282 26.45 30.33 -6.53
N GLU A 283 26.23 29.44 -5.56
CA GLU A 283 27.19 28.40 -5.15
C GLU A 283 27.36 27.34 -6.26
N THR A 284 26.23 26.85 -6.79
CA THR A 284 26.22 25.97 -7.96
C THR A 284 26.28 26.81 -9.24
N LYS A 285 27.41 26.72 -9.96
CA LYS A 285 27.67 27.48 -11.20
C LYS A 285 26.77 27.02 -12.36
N GLN A 286 26.57 25.72 -12.47
CA GLN A 286 25.68 25.10 -13.46
C GLN A 286 25.35 23.67 -13.02
N ALA A 287 24.23 23.14 -13.49
CA ALA A 287 23.83 21.78 -13.16
C ALA A 287 23.13 21.09 -14.34
N VAL A 288 23.30 19.77 -14.41
CA VAL A 288 22.44 18.88 -15.20
C VAL A 288 21.73 17.92 -14.26
N VAL A 289 20.41 17.91 -14.31
CA VAL A 289 19.54 17.07 -13.48
C VAL A 289 18.83 16.04 -14.33
N LEU A 290 18.91 14.76 -13.96
CA LEU A 290 18.20 13.65 -14.59
C LEU A 290 17.09 13.14 -13.67
N VAL A 291 15.84 13.20 -14.15
CA VAL A 291 14.64 12.74 -13.41
C VAL A 291 13.62 12.11 -14.35
N ASP A 292 12.62 11.43 -13.78
CA ASP A 292 11.46 10.96 -14.54
C ASP A 292 10.68 12.15 -15.14
N SER A 293 10.06 11.96 -16.31
CA SER A 293 9.13 12.91 -16.92
C SER A 293 7.75 12.90 -16.25
N ARG A 294 7.69 13.20 -14.96
CA ARG A 294 6.44 13.28 -14.18
C ARG A 294 5.96 14.73 -14.07
N THR A 295 5.36 15.22 -15.14
CA THR A 295 4.94 16.62 -15.29
C THR A 295 3.89 17.09 -14.26
N ASP A 296 3.22 16.15 -13.58
CA ASP A 296 2.24 16.39 -12.52
C ASP A 296 2.86 16.62 -11.14
N THR A 297 4.17 16.36 -10.97
CA THR A 297 4.83 16.47 -9.66
C THR A 297 5.35 17.87 -9.35
N LYS A 298 5.41 18.23 -8.06
CA LYS A 298 5.89 19.56 -7.63
C LYS A 298 7.33 19.82 -8.05
N TRP A 299 8.23 18.88 -7.80
CA TRP A 299 9.64 19.00 -8.18
C TRP A 299 9.83 19.18 -9.69
N PHE A 300 9.05 18.48 -10.52
CA PHE A 300 9.15 18.64 -11.98
C PHE A 300 8.75 20.04 -12.42
N ASN A 301 7.65 20.57 -11.84
CA ASN A 301 7.21 21.93 -12.08
C ASN A 301 8.25 22.97 -11.62
N LYS A 302 8.88 22.77 -10.46
CA LYS A 302 9.96 23.64 -9.97
C LYS A 302 11.16 23.63 -10.94
N LEU A 303 11.63 22.46 -11.36
CA LEU A 303 12.72 22.33 -12.34
C LEU A 303 12.38 23.03 -13.66
N CYS A 304 11.19 22.78 -14.23
CA CYS A 304 10.73 23.44 -15.45
C CYS A 304 10.69 24.97 -15.34
N SER A 305 10.34 25.51 -14.17
CA SER A 305 10.22 26.96 -13.98
C SER A 305 11.54 27.70 -13.86
N MET A 306 12.62 27.00 -13.48
CA MET A 306 13.91 27.60 -13.13
C MET A 306 15.05 27.18 -14.07
N ALA A 307 14.93 26.03 -14.74
CA ALA A 307 15.96 25.54 -15.66
C ALA A 307 16.09 26.47 -16.87
N SER A 308 17.30 26.60 -17.41
CA SER A 308 17.58 27.35 -18.64
C SER A 308 17.17 26.57 -19.90
N ALA A 309 17.22 25.23 -19.83
CA ALA A 309 16.73 24.35 -20.88
C ALA A 309 16.27 23.00 -20.30
N VAL A 310 15.35 22.34 -21.01
CA VAL A 310 14.88 20.98 -20.70
C VAL A 310 14.97 20.11 -21.95
N ALA A 311 15.40 18.86 -21.78
CA ALA A 311 15.52 17.87 -22.84
C ALA A 311 14.74 16.60 -22.48
N PHE A 312 13.70 16.29 -23.26
CA PHE A 312 12.92 15.07 -23.12
C PHE A 312 13.49 13.96 -24.00
N THR A 313 13.82 12.80 -23.43
CA THR A 313 14.50 11.73 -24.18
C THR A 313 13.61 11.12 -25.27
N ARG A 314 14.17 10.89 -26.46
CA ARG A 314 13.56 10.07 -27.50
C ARG A 314 13.78 8.59 -27.15
N GLY A 315 12.80 8.01 -26.46
CA GLY A 315 12.90 6.65 -25.93
C GLY A 315 13.26 6.61 -24.45
N ARG A 316 13.49 5.41 -23.94
CA ARG A 316 13.76 5.15 -22.51
C ARG A 316 15.26 5.11 -22.23
N VAL A 317 15.68 5.71 -21.12
CA VAL A 317 17.06 5.60 -20.64
C VAL A 317 17.25 4.27 -19.93
N HIS A 318 18.04 3.37 -20.51
CA HIS A 318 18.32 2.07 -19.90
C HIS A 318 19.40 2.17 -18.83
N PHE A 319 18.99 2.46 -17.58
CA PHE A 319 19.88 2.46 -16.42
C PHE A 319 20.45 1.06 -16.15
N TYR A 320 21.66 1.01 -15.59
CA TYR A 320 22.34 -0.22 -15.19
C TYR A 320 22.56 -0.26 -13.68
N ASN A 321 22.86 -1.46 -13.16
CA ASN A 321 23.26 -1.70 -11.79
C ASN A 321 24.41 -2.72 -11.77
N GLU A 322 24.96 -3.03 -10.59
CA GLU A 322 26.07 -4.00 -10.45
C GLU A 322 25.74 -5.40 -10.99
N THR A 323 24.46 -5.78 -11.01
CA THR A 323 23.99 -7.11 -11.44
C THR A 323 23.71 -7.25 -12.95
N ALA A 324 24.10 -6.26 -13.75
CA ALA A 324 24.19 -6.33 -15.21
C ALA A 324 22.88 -6.69 -15.97
N LYS A 325 21.74 -6.09 -15.60
CA LYS A 325 20.57 -6.02 -16.50
C LYS A 325 20.14 -4.58 -16.73
N ALA A 326 20.01 -4.21 -18.01
CA ALA A 326 19.33 -2.99 -18.42
C ALA A 326 17.91 -2.99 -17.84
N SER A 327 17.56 -1.91 -17.13
CA SER A 327 16.18 -1.69 -16.70
C SER A 327 15.25 -1.53 -17.90
N SER A 328 13.96 -1.83 -17.70
CA SER A 328 12.87 -1.37 -18.56
C SER A 328 12.14 -0.24 -17.83
N PRO A 329 12.56 1.03 -17.99
CA PRO A 329 11.95 2.14 -17.25
C PRO A 329 10.49 2.31 -17.63
N VAL A 330 9.63 2.39 -16.62
CA VAL A 330 8.18 2.59 -16.80
C VAL A 330 7.89 4.02 -17.26
N CYS A 331 8.66 4.99 -16.78
CA CYS A 331 8.52 6.41 -17.06
C CYS A 331 9.54 6.89 -18.10
N GLY A 332 9.19 7.97 -18.82
CA GLY A 332 10.17 8.69 -19.65
C GLY A 332 11.16 9.46 -18.78
N SER A 333 12.26 9.93 -19.36
CA SER A 333 13.28 10.70 -18.64
C SER A 333 13.39 12.11 -19.21
N ALA A 334 13.69 13.06 -18.33
CA ALA A 334 13.96 14.43 -18.69
C ALA A 334 15.29 14.87 -18.08
N PHE A 335 16.06 15.63 -18.86
CA PHE A 335 17.24 16.34 -18.39
C PHE A 335 16.92 17.83 -18.27
N PHE A 336 17.28 18.42 -17.14
CA PHE A 336 17.18 19.86 -16.91
C PHE A 336 18.57 20.46 -16.81
N TYR A 337 18.79 21.57 -17.50
CA TYR A 337 20.04 22.31 -17.46
C TYR A 337 19.85 23.66 -16.76
N PHE A 338 20.73 23.95 -15.82
CA PHE A 338 20.85 25.24 -15.14
C PHE A 338 22.20 25.84 -15.50
N GLY A 339 22.21 27.05 -16.06
CA GLY A 339 23.45 27.77 -16.36
C GLY A 339 23.40 28.51 -17.69
N GLN A 340 24.50 29.16 -18.04
CA GLN A 340 24.56 30.06 -19.20
C GLN A 340 24.77 29.34 -20.54
N ARG A 341 25.08 28.03 -20.54
CA ARG A 341 25.43 27.27 -21.76
C ARG A 341 24.25 26.51 -22.37
N ALA A 342 23.03 27.05 -22.28
CA ALA A 342 21.82 26.38 -22.76
C ALA A 342 21.90 26.01 -24.25
N GLN A 343 22.56 26.83 -25.09
CA GLN A 343 22.79 26.50 -26.50
C GLN A 343 23.69 25.28 -26.68
N LYS A 344 24.76 25.15 -25.87
CA LYS A 344 25.64 23.98 -25.86
C LYS A 344 24.90 22.74 -25.36
N PHE A 345 24.01 22.91 -24.37
CA PHE A 345 23.10 21.87 -23.93
C PHE A 345 22.21 21.37 -25.07
N LYS A 346 21.57 22.26 -25.82
CA LYS A 346 20.82 21.87 -27.02
C LYS A 346 21.72 21.12 -28.00
N GLN A 347 22.86 21.67 -28.40
CA GLN A 347 23.78 21.02 -29.35
C GLN A 347 24.17 19.60 -28.92
N SER A 348 24.43 19.40 -27.62
CA SER A 348 24.81 18.09 -27.09
C SER A 348 23.65 17.10 -26.97
N PHE A 349 22.42 17.56 -26.72
CA PHE A 349 21.26 16.70 -26.43
C PHE A 349 20.28 16.54 -27.60
N ASP A 350 20.29 17.41 -28.61
CA ASP A 350 19.22 17.48 -29.64
C ASP A 350 19.07 16.22 -30.50
N ALA A 351 20.15 15.45 -30.68
CA ALA A 351 20.10 14.20 -31.45
C ALA A 351 19.21 13.15 -30.75
N ASP A 352 19.32 13.04 -29.44
CA ASP A 352 18.65 12.00 -28.63
C ASP A 352 17.46 12.52 -27.84
N CYS A 353 17.27 13.84 -27.77
CA CYS A 353 16.22 14.47 -27.00
C CYS A 353 15.49 15.55 -27.79
N MET A 354 14.23 15.79 -27.43
CA MET A 354 13.50 16.99 -27.79
C MET A 354 13.85 18.10 -26.79
N VAL A 355 14.63 19.09 -27.23
CA VAL A 355 15.15 20.16 -26.36
C VAL A 355 14.31 21.43 -26.50
N PHE A 356 13.89 21.99 -25.36
CA PHE A 356 13.23 23.28 -25.26
C PHE A 356 14.05 24.23 -24.40
N PHE A 357 14.13 25.50 -24.81
CA PHE A 357 14.60 26.57 -23.93
C PHE A 357 13.45 26.98 -23.03
N ALA A 358 13.73 27.13 -21.73
CA ALA A 358 12.76 27.77 -20.87
C ALA A 358 12.71 29.28 -21.18
N PRO A 359 11.54 29.92 -21.09
CA PRO A 359 11.45 31.37 -21.23
C PRO A 359 12.35 32.04 -20.18
N PRO A 360 13.09 33.10 -20.54
CA PRO A 360 13.92 33.81 -19.57
C PRO A 360 13.02 34.36 -18.46
N VAL A 361 13.38 34.07 -17.20
CA VAL A 361 12.76 34.71 -16.04
C VAL A 361 13.27 36.15 -16.02
N SER A 362 12.47 37.12 -16.47
CA SER A 362 12.76 38.53 -16.25
C SER A 362 12.56 38.82 -14.76
N VAL A 363 13.65 38.88 -14.01
CA VAL A 363 13.64 39.40 -12.64
C VAL A 363 13.73 40.92 -12.73
N GLU A 364 12.60 41.61 -12.63
CA GLU A 364 12.62 43.03 -12.29
C GLU A 364 12.77 43.12 -10.76
N GLU A 365 13.92 43.60 -10.30
CA GLU A 365 14.07 44.07 -8.91
C GLU A 365 13.12 45.25 -8.69
N THR A 366 12.06 45.03 -7.92
CA THR A 366 11.35 46.15 -7.29
C THR A 366 11.23 45.87 -5.80
N THR A 367 11.62 46.87 -5.02
CA THR A 367 11.83 46.85 -3.57
C THR A 367 10.57 46.70 -2.72
N ASN A 368 9.44 46.25 -3.25
CA ASN A 368 8.23 46.04 -2.44
C ASN A 368 7.26 45.04 -3.08
N GLY A 369 7.23 43.83 -2.53
CA GLY A 369 6.06 42.95 -2.56
C GLY A 369 5.77 42.22 -3.88
N TRP A 370 5.59 40.90 -3.77
CA TRP A 370 5.16 40.01 -4.85
C TRP A 370 3.98 40.58 -5.66
N ARG A 371 4.23 40.96 -6.92
CA ARG A 371 3.21 41.04 -7.97
C ARG A 371 3.76 40.48 -9.28
N LYS A 372 2.99 39.59 -9.92
CA LYS A 372 3.21 39.17 -11.32
C LYS A 372 2.95 40.37 -12.22
N SER A 373 3.95 40.83 -12.98
CA SER A 373 3.76 41.74 -14.10
C SER A 373 3.70 40.95 -15.41
N ASN A 374 2.61 41.10 -16.16
CA ASN A 374 2.53 40.73 -17.56
C ASN A 374 3.07 41.91 -18.37
N ALA A 375 4.31 41.84 -18.87
CA ALA A 375 4.81 42.80 -19.84
C ALA A 375 5.92 42.15 -20.71
N LEU A 376 5.51 41.33 -21.68
CA LEU A 376 6.38 41.05 -22.83
C LEU A 376 6.29 42.23 -23.79
N GLY A 377 7.25 43.15 -23.67
CA GLY A 377 7.62 44.09 -24.72
C GLY A 377 8.34 43.40 -25.89
N LEU A 378 7.76 42.34 -26.44
CA LEU A 378 8.21 41.77 -27.71
C LEU A 378 7.60 42.57 -28.85
N ARG A 379 8.44 43.36 -29.52
CA ARG A 379 8.16 43.81 -30.88
C ARG A 379 7.92 42.56 -31.74
N ASN A 380 6.68 42.37 -32.17
CA ASN A 380 6.31 41.45 -33.24
C ASN A 380 7.13 41.76 -34.49
N GLN A 381 8.18 40.98 -34.75
CA GLN A 381 8.63 40.77 -36.13
C GLN A 381 7.79 39.62 -36.70
N GLY A 382 6.69 40.03 -37.32
CA GLY A 382 5.76 39.31 -38.17
C GLY A 382 5.95 37.80 -38.36
N MET A 383 5.29 37.00 -37.54
CA MET A 383 4.57 35.80 -37.98
C MET A 383 3.45 35.55 -36.97
N PHE A 384 2.24 35.24 -37.47
CA PHE A 384 0.96 35.07 -36.75
C PHE A 384 0.16 36.35 -36.49
N GLN A 385 -0.77 36.65 -37.41
CA GLN A 385 -1.93 37.49 -37.12
C GLN A 385 -2.98 36.64 -36.38
N TYR A 386 -3.28 37.00 -35.14
CA TYR A 386 -4.43 36.48 -34.41
C TYR A 386 -5.59 37.47 -34.57
N GLN A 387 -6.69 37.04 -35.20
CA GLN A 387 -7.95 37.78 -35.15
C GLN A 387 -8.66 37.44 -33.85
N GLU A 388 -8.82 38.45 -32.98
CA GLU A 388 -9.67 38.32 -31.79
C GLU A 388 -11.15 38.31 -32.20
N THR A 389 -11.90 37.31 -31.73
CA THR A 389 -13.37 37.36 -31.72
C THR A 389 -13.86 37.39 -30.28
N PRO A 390 -14.91 38.18 -29.95
CA PRO A 390 -15.35 38.34 -28.56
C PRO A 390 -16.10 37.12 -28.04
N LYS A 391 -15.79 36.75 -26.79
CA LYS A 391 -16.42 35.69 -25.98
C LYS A 391 -17.95 35.74 -26.00
N ASN A 392 -18.62 34.61 -26.28
CA ASN A 392 -19.62 34.05 -25.34
C ASN A 392 -20.19 32.67 -25.75
N ARG A 393 -20.28 31.79 -24.75
CA ARG A 393 -21.14 30.59 -24.62
C ARG A 393 -20.89 29.42 -25.58
N SER A 394 -20.16 28.42 -25.08
CA SER A 394 -20.17 27.05 -25.62
C SER A 394 -21.50 26.37 -25.24
N VAL A 395 -22.48 26.44 -26.15
CA VAL A 395 -23.64 25.54 -26.14
C VAL A 395 -23.16 24.21 -26.72
N CYS A 396 -23.30 23.13 -25.94
CA CYS A 396 -23.07 21.77 -26.43
C CYS A 396 -24.12 21.45 -27.50
N ARG A 397 -23.71 21.31 -28.77
CA ARG A 397 -24.56 20.79 -29.85
C ARG A 397 -24.14 19.37 -30.18
N MET A 398 -25.03 18.41 -29.93
CA MET A 398 -24.98 17.09 -30.56
C MET A 398 -25.22 17.27 -32.05
N PHE A 399 -24.35 16.70 -32.89
CA PHE A 399 -24.58 16.63 -34.34
C PHE A 399 -25.64 15.55 -34.62
N PRO A 400 -26.69 15.83 -35.40
CA PRO A 400 -27.57 14.78 -35.91
C PRO A 400 -26.81 13.95 -36.95
N GLY A 401 -26.73 12.64 -36.73
CA GLY A 401 -26.20 11.69 -37.69
C GLY A 401 -27.09 11.66 -38.93
N GLN A 402 -26.48 11.85 -40.10
CA GLN A 402 -27.10 11.57 -41.38
C GLN A 402 -27.24 10.05 -41.53
N HIS A 403 -28.48 9.58 -41.68
CA HIS A 403 -28.78 8.28 -42.27
C HIS A 403 -28.40 8.32 -43.77
N PRO A 404 -27.73 7.29 -44.31
CA PRO A 404 -27.70 7.09 -45.75
C PRO A 404 -29.01 6.44 -46.21
N ASP A 405 -29.58 6.96 -47.29
CA ASP A 405 -30.69 6.37 -48.03
C ASP A 405 -30.34 4.94 -48.49
N GLY A 406 -31.28 4.02 -48.27
CA GLY A 406 -31.21 2.60 -48.65
C GLY A 406 -32.24 1.78 -47.89
#